data_AF-A0A8S3C3R0-F1
#
_entry.id   AF-A0A8S3C3R0-F1
#
_cell.length_a   1.000
_cell.length_b   1.000
_cell.length_c   1.000
_cell.angle_alpha   90.00
_cell.angle_beta   90.00
_cell.angle_gamma   90.00
#
_symmetry.space_group_name_H-M   'P 1'
#
loop_
_entity.id
_entity.type
_entity.pdbx_description
1 polymer ?
#
loop_
_entity_poly.entity_id
_entity_poly.type
_entity_poly.pdbx_seq_one_letter_code
_entity_poly.pdbx_strand_id
1 'polypeptide(L)' 'MALTSANISNEPSTICIDEFKVLWQDVDLVVDGGVLASNDRRGSTIVDLSQSDYFHIQREGIDCERIVKYLQE' A
#
# COMPACT_ATOMS: atom_id res chain seq x y z
N MET A 1 -7.20 12.84 -0.16
CA MET A 1 -5.73 12.95 -0.01
C MET A 1 -5.09 11.98 -1.00
N ALA A 2 -3.96 12.34 -1.61
CA ALA A 2 -3.12 11.37 -2.32
C ALA A 2 -2.07 10.86 -1.33
N LEU A 3 -2.02 9.55 -1.10
CA LEU A 3 -1.13 8.93 -0.12
C LEU A 3 -0.32 7.83 -0.80
N THR A 4 0.99 7.86 -0.62
CA THR A 4 1.92 6.79 -0.98
C THR A 4 2.45 6.13 0.29
N SER A 5 3.19 5.04 0.16
CA SER A 5 3.93 4.48 1.28
C SER A 5 4.96 5.49 1.82
N ALA A 6 5.13 5.53 3.14
CA ALA A 6 6.00 6.47 3.83
C ALA A 6 7.44 5.96 3.84
N ASN A 7 8.12 6.01 2.71
CA ASN A 7 9.51 5.56 2.57
C ASN A 7 10.26 6.38 1.52
N ILE A 8 11.60 6.32 1.57
CA ILE A 8 12.43 6.78 0.46
C ILE A 8 12.09 5.95 -0.77
N SER A 9 12.01 6.57 -1.95
CA SER A 9 11.70 5.85 -3.19
C SER A 9 12.64 4.65 -3.39
N ASN A 10 12.06 3.52 -3.81
CA ASN A 10 12.71 2.21 -3.95
C ASN A 10 13.10 1.47 -2.66
N GLU A 11 12.90 2.08 -1.48
CA GLU A 11 13.00 1.36 -0.22
C GLU A 11 11.71 0.55 0.07
N PRO A 12 11.78 -0.47 0.93
CA PRO A 12 10.60 -1.20 1.38
C PRO A 12 9.55 -0.30 2.04
N SER A 13 8.26 -0.64 1.89
CA SER A 13 7.17 0.01 2.62
C SER A 13 7.37 -0.13 4.13
N THR A 14 7.09 0.93 4.88
CA THR A 14 7.24 0.96 6.34
C THR A 14 6.03 0.43 7.10
N ILE A 15 6.26 -0.16 8.27
CA ILE A 15 5.19 -0.69 9.15
C ILE A 15 5.12 -0.01 10.53
N CYS A 16 6.09 0.86 10.86
CA CYS A 16 6.05 1.72 12.03
C CYS A 16 6.79 3.04 11.75
N ILE A 17 6.60 4.04 12.62
CA ILE A 17 7.18 5.38 12.41
C ILE A 17 8.71 5.40 12.42
N ASP A 18 9.33 4.45 13.11
CA ASP A 18 10.78 4.40 13.29
C ASP A 18 11.51 4.08 11.98
N GLU A 19 10.86 3.39 11.04
CA GLU A 19 11.46 2.94 9.78
C GLU A 19 11.64 4.07 8.76
N PHE A 20 10.93 5.20 8.91
CA PHE A 20 11.11 6.39 8.06
C PHE A 20 11.62 7.61 8.85
N LYS A 21 12.28 7.39 10.00
CA LYS A 21 12.90 8.45 10.82
C LYS A 21 13.76 9.44 10.05
N VAL A 22 14.45 8.96 9.02
CA VAL A 22 15.29 9.79 8.14
C VAL A 22 14.51 10.91 7.46
N LEU A 23 13.20 10.72 7.21
CA LEU A 23 12.32 11.70 6.58
C LEU A 23 11.70 12.68 7.57
N TRP A 24 11.84 12.49 8.89
CA TRP A 24 11.12 13.29 9.88
C TRP A 24 11.47 14.78 9.84
N GLN A 25 12.66 15.15 9.35
CA GLN A 25 13.06 16.54 9.17
C GLN A 25 12.46 17.18 7.91
N ASP A 26 11.95 16.36 6.99
CA ASP A 26 11.48 16.77 5.66
C ASP A 26 9.94 16.75 5.54
N VAL A 27 9.22 16.46 6.63
CA VAL A 27 7.75 16.37 6.66
C VAL A 27 7.14 17.27 7.73
N ASP A 28 5.95 17.80 7.48
CA ASP A 28 5.28 18.72 8.41
C ASP A 28 4.73 18.03 9.67
N LEU A 29 4.41 16.73 9.59
CA LEU A 29 3.77 15.97 10.66
C LEU A 29 4.09 14.47 10.56
N VAL A 30 4.39 13.88 11.71
CA VAL A 30 4.43 12.42 11.92
C VAL A 30 3.31 12.04 12.88
N VAL A 31 2.47 11.08 12.49
CA VAL A 31 1.37 10.56 13.32
C VAL A 31 1.70 9.13 13.72
N ASP A 32 1.91 8.90 15.01
CA ASP A 32 2.18 7.56 15.55
C ASP A 32 0.86 6.84 15.88
N GLY A 33 0.50 5.88 15.02
CA GLY A 33 -0.64 4.97 15.21
C GLY A 33 -0.24 3.59 15.74
N GLY A 34 1.02 3.39 16.14
CA GLY A 34 1.58 2.09 16.47
C GLY A 34 2.07 1.29 15.25
N VAL A 35 2.38 0.01 15.49
CA VAL A 35 2.88 -0.92 14.46
C VAL A 35 1.72 -1.54 13.70
N LEU A 36 1.81 -1.61 12.37
CA LEU A 36 0.82 -2.31 11.55
C LEU A 36 0.75 -3.80 11.94
N ALA A 37 -0.46 -4.35 12.04
CA ALA A 37 -0.67 -5.72 12.51
C ALA A 37 -0.08 -6.81 11.58
N SER A 38 0.18 -6.47 10.31
CA SER A 38 0.77 -7.36 9.32
C SER A 38 2.21 -6.96 9.04
N ASN A 39 3.11 -7.94 9.02
CA ASN A 39 4.47 -7.77 8.51
C ASN A 39 4.54 -7.84 6.98
N ASP A 40 3.39 -7.97 6.29
CA ASP A 40 3.32 -7.92 4.84
C ASP A 40 3.53 -6.47 4.36
N ARG A 41 4.66 -6.26 3.67
CA ARG A 41 5.06 -4.95 3.14
C ARG A 41 4.54 -4.70 1.72
N ARG A 42 3.81 -5.65 1.14
CA ARG A 42 3.13 -5.43 -0.13
C ARG A 42 2.11 -4.33 0.05
N GLY A 43 2.03 -3.43 -0.93
CA GLY A 43 0.95 -2.44 -0.95
C GLY A 43 -0.39 -3.07 -1.29
N SER A 44 -1.42 -2.23 -1.40
CA SER A 44 -2.74 -2.65 -1.88
C SER A 44 -2.70 -3.29 -3.26
N THR A 45 -3.54 -4.29 -3.49
CA THR A 45 -3.81 -4.78 -4.84
C THR A 45 -4.41 -3.66 -5.68
N ILE A 46 -3.90 -3.47 -6.90
CA ILE A 46 -4.40 -2.47 -7.85
C ILE A 46 -5.10 -3.23 -8.97
N VAL A 47 -6.38 -2.93 -9.14
CA VAL A 47 -7.22 -3.48 -10.22
C VAL A 47 -7.57 -2.35 -11.16
N ASP A 48 -7.27 -2.53 -12.43
CA ASP A 48 -7.79 -1.68 -13.50
C ASP A 48 -9.20 -2.14 -13.87
N LEU A 49 -10.16 -1.24 -13.67
CA LEU A 49 -11.59 -1.39 -13.99
C LEU A 49 -12.03 -0.35 -15.03
N SER A 50 -11.10 0.19 -15.82
CA SER A 50 -11.38 1.25 -16.79
C SER A 50 -12.24 0.81 -17.98
N GLN A 51 -12.33 -0.50 -18.24
CA GLN A 51 -13.17 -1.09 -19.29
C GLN A 51 -14.38 -1.79 -18.67
N SER A 52 -15.55 -1.59 -19.26
CA SER A 52 -16.76 -2.33 -18.87
C SER A 52 -16.55 -3.82 -19.05
N ASP A 53 -17.09 -4.61 -18.12
CA ASP A 53 -17.12 -6.08 -18.17
C ASP A 53 -15.73 -6.76 -18.24
N TYR A 54 -14.67 -6.02 -17.93
CA TYR A 54 -13.30 -6.51 -17.90
C TYR A 54 -12.54 -5.96 -16.69
N PHE A 55 -11.63 -6.75 -16.13
CA PHE A 55 -10.68 -6.28 -15.13
C PHE A 55 -9.27 -6.79 -15.43
N HIS A 56 -8.28 -6.00 -15.03
CA HIS A 56 -6.87 -6.39 -15.08
C HIS A 56 -6.20 -6.11 -13.73
N ILE A 57 -5.48 -7.10 -13.19
CA ILE A 57 -4.65 -6.89 -12.01
C ILE A 57 -3.38 -6.13 -12.42
N GLN A 58 -3.37 -4.81 -12.22
CA GLN A 58 -2.23 -3.95 -12.52
C GLN A 58 -1.08 -4.18 -11.54
N ARG A 59 -1.40 -4.53 -10.29
CA ARG A 59 -0.41 -4.90 -9.27
C ARG A 59 -1.01 -5.88 -8.28
N GLU A 60 -0.36 -7.03 -8.12
CA GLU A 60 -0.65 -7.96 -7.04
C GLU A 60 -0.16 -7.40 -5.71
N GLY A 61 -1.09 -7.22 -4.77
CA GLY A 61 -0.79 -6.72 -3.43
C GLY A 61 -1.41 -7.59 -2.36
N ILE A 62 -1.67 -7.00 -1.19
CA ILE A 62 -2.43 -7.66 -0.13
C ILE A 62 -3.83 -8.05 -0.65
N ASP A 63 -4.31 -9.21 -0.20
CA ASP A 63 -5.62 -9.78 -0.53
C ASP A 63 -5.94 -9.98 -2.03
N CYS A 64 -4.93 -10.06 -2.89
CA CYS A 64 -5.13 -10.20 -4.34
C CYS A 64 -6.05 -11.39 -4.72
N GLU A 65 -5.78 -12.59 -4.20
CA GLU A 65 -6.59 -13.78 -4.47
C GLU A 65 -8.05 -13.61 -4.09
N ARG A 66 -8.30 -13.00 -2.93
CA ARG A 66 -9.65 -12.71 -2.44
C ARG A 66 -10.37 -11.74 -3.37
N ILE A 67 -9.69 -10.68 -3.82
CA ILE A 67 -10.23 -9.69 -4.75
C ILE A 67 -10.54 -10.33 -6.11
N VAL A 68 -9.62 -11.12 -6.66
CA VAL A 68 -9.84 -11.83 -7.93
C VAL A 68 -11.08 -12.73 -7.85
N LYS A 69 -11.24 -13.47 -6.75
CA LYS A 69 -12.43 -14.30 -6.54
C LYS A 69 -13.71 -13.46 -6.56
N TYR A 70 -13.74 -12.34 -5.84
CA TYR A 70 -14.91 -11.46 -5.80
C TYR A 70 -15.26 -10.82 -7.16
N LEU A 71 -14.27 -10.59 -8.03
CA LEU A 71 -14.49 -9.99 -9.35
C LEU A 71 -14.93 -11.00 -10.41
N GLN A 72 -14.82 -12.30 -10.12
CA GLN A 72 -15.22 -13.39 -11.02
C GLN A 72 -16.61 -13.98 -10.67
N GLU A 73 -17.17 -13.62 -9.51
CA GLU A 73 -18.53 -13.97 -9.07
C GLU A 73 -19.56 -13.00 -9.66
#